data_AF-A0A8B6UT44-F1
#
_entry.id   AF-A0A8B6UT44-F1
#
_cell.length_a   1.000
_cell.length_b   1.000
_cell.length_c   1.000
_cell.angle_alpha   90.00
_cell.angle_beta   90.00
_cell.angle_gamma   90.00
#
_symmetry.space_group_name_H-M   'P 1'
#
loop_
_entity.id
_entity.type
_entity.pdbx_description
1 polymer ?
#
loop_
_entity_poly.entity_id
_entity_poly.type
_entity_poly.pdbx_seq_one_letter_code
_entity_poly.pdbx_strand_id
1 'polypeptide(L)' 'MKMELAMYQALRAIDVPELKAEAVIQALESDMLTLLATKNDLTSLDQRLTAEIGKATAEIANTNHRLTVEIAKSE' A
#
# COMPACT_ATOMS: atom_id res chain seq x y z
N MET A 1 3.05 18.04 -6.41
CA MET A 1 3.19 19.49 -6.73
C MET A 1 4.48 20.17 -6.27
N LYS A 2 4.90 20.21 -4.98
CA LYS A 2 6.19 20.87 -4.62
C LYS A 2 7.43 20.15 -5.20
N MET A 3 7.38 18.83 -5.30
CA MET A 3 8.45 18.00 -5.90
C MET A 3 8.53 18.15 -7.43
N GLU A 4 7.38 18.11 -8.13
CA GLU A 4 7.32 18.37 -9.58
C GLU A 4 7.96 19.72 -9.93
N LEU A 5 7.65 20.77 -9.16
CA LEU A 5 8.18 22.10 -9.42
C LEU A 5 9.70 22.16 -9.21
N ALA A 6 10.22 21.52 -8.15
CA ALA A 6 11.65 21.46 -7.88
C ALA A 6 12.41 20.67 -8.96
N MET A 7 11.84 19.54 -9.40
CA MET A 7 12.42 18.70 -10.46
C MET A 7 12.41 19.43 -11.82
N TYR A 8 11.29 20.07 -12.17
CA TYR A 8 11.20 20.91 -13.37
C TYR A 8 12.23 22.02 -13.35
N GLN A 9 12.34 22.76 -12.24
CA GLN A 9 13.33 23.83 -12.07
C GLN A 9 14.77 23.30 -12.19
N ALA A 10 15.06 22.14 -11.62
CA ALA A 10 16.38 21.51 -11.72
C ALA A 10 16.72 21.10 -13.16
N LEU A 11 15.77 20.51 -13.89
CA LEU A 11 15.94 20.13 -15.30
C LEU A 11 16.16 21.36 -16.19
N ARG A 12 15.40 22.43 -15.96
CA ARG A 12 15.58 23.70 -16.67
C ARG A 12 16.94 24.36 -16.35
N ALA A 13 17.44 24.20 -15.13
CA ALA A 13 18.73 24.76 -14.70
C ALA A 13 19.95 24.08 -15.36
N ILE A 14 19.78 22.89 -15.93
CA ILE A 14 20.81 22.17 -16.72
C ILE A 14 20.49 22.18 -18.23
N ASP A 15 19.74 23.19 -18.69
CA ASP A 15 19.38 23.44 -20.09
C ASP A 15 18.56 22.32 -20.77
N VAL A 16 17.78 21.54 -20.01
CA VAL A 16 16.83 20.60 -20.61
C VAL A 16 15.67 21.39 -21.26
N PRO A 17 15.36 21.14 -22.55
CA PRO A 17 14.19 21.74 -23.21
C PRO A 17 12.90 21.42 -22.46
N GLU A 18 11.99 22.38 -22.39
CA GLU A 18 10.72 22.29 -21.64
C GLU A 18 9.94 21.00 -21.95
N LEU A 19 9.72 20.70 -23.24
CA LEU A 19 9.03 19.47 -23.67
C LEU A 19 9.68 18.19 -23.14
N LYS A 20 11.02 18.16 -23.03
CA LYS A 20 11.74 17.01 -22.49
C LYS A 20 11.65 16.94 -20.97
N ALA A 21 11.68 18.09 -20.29
CA ALA A 21 11.52 18.14 -18.84
C ALA A 21 10.12 17.65 -18.43
N GLU A 22 9.08 18.08 -19.13
CA GLU A 22 7.71 17.60 -18.92
C GLU A 22 7.58 16.11 -19.18
N ALA A 23 8.16 15.61 -20.28
CA ALA A 23 8.13 14.17 -20.59
C ALA A 23 8.81 13.32 -19.50
N VAL A 24 9.93 13.80 -18.92
CA VAL A 24 10.62 13.12 -17.82
C VAL A 24 9.76 13.09 -16.55
N ILE A 25 9.11 14.22 -16.22
CA ILE A 25 8.22 14.30 -15.05
C ILE A 25 7.03 13.36 -15.23
N GLN A 26 6.38 13.38 -16.40
CA GLN A 26 5.26 12.49 -16.69
C GLN A 26 5.64 11.02 -16.66
N ALA A 27 6.79 10.65 -17.24
CA ALA A 27 7.27 9.27 -17.19
C ALA A 27 7.53 8.83 -15.75
N LEU A 28 8.17 9.68 -14.94
CA LEU A 28 8.46 9.36 -13.55
C LEU A 28 7.19 9.27 -12.67
N GLU A 29 6.21 10.15 -12.88
CA GLU A 29 4.92 10.06 -12.22
C GLU A 29 4.16 8.79 -12.61
N SER A 30 4.15 8.47 -13.90
CA SER A 30 3.57 7.23 -14.39
C SER A 30 4.22 6.01 -13.74
N ASP A 31 5.56 5.96 -13.70
CA ASP A 31 6.28 4.86 -13.06
C ASP A 31 5.98 4.78 -11.56
N MET A 32 5.91 5.92 -10.85
CA MET A 32 5.54 5.95 -9.44
C MET A 32 4.12 5.43 -9.17
N LEU A 33 3.18 5.67 -10.08
CA LEU A 33 1.80 5.24 -9.92
C LEU A 33 1.56 3.80 -10.39
N THR A 34 2.40 3.28 -11.29
CA THR A 34 2.16 1.99 -11.96
C THR A 34 3.12 0.88 -11.54
N LEU A 35 4.37 1.20 -11.22
CA LEU A 35 5.43 0.23 -10.94
C LEU A 35 5.85 0.22 -9.47
N LEU A 36 5.60 1.30 -8.73
CA LEU A 36 6.03 1.46 -7.35
C LEU A 36 4.83 1.37 -6.40
N ALA A 37 4.91 0.46 -5.42
CA ALA A 37 3.99 0.49 -4.29
C ALA A 37 4.28 1.75 -3.47
N THR A 38 3.28 2.62 -3.35
CA THR A 38 3.37 3.83 -2.55
C THR A 38 3.27 3.50 -1.06
N LYS A 39 3.68 4.44 -0.20
CA LYS A 39 3.47 4.31 1.26
C LYS A 39 1.99 4.12 1.61
N ASN A 40 1.09 4.69 0.80
CA ASN A 40 -0.35 4.53 0.98
C ASN A 40 -0.81 3.10 0.67
N ASP A 41 -0.25 2.48 -0.37
CA ASP A 41 -0.52 1.09 -0.72
C ASP A 41 -0.06 0.14 0.38
N LEU A 42 1.11 0.40 0.97
CA LEU A 42 1.61 -0.36 2.11
C LEU A 42 0.71 -0.20 3.35
N THR A 43 0.26 1.02 3.65
CA THR A 43 -0.66 1.28 4.76
C THR A 43 -2.00 0.55 4.54
N SER A 44 -2.50 0.59 3.32
CA SER A 44 -3.74 -0.09 2.94
C SER A 44 -3.61 -1.62 3.05
N LEU A 45 -2.44 -2.16 2.66
CA LEU A 45 -2.14 -3.58 2.81
C LEU A 45 -2.04 -4.00 4.27
N ASP A 46 -1.38 -3.21 5.11
CA ASP A 46 -1.24 -3.45 6.56
C ASP A 46 -2.60 -3.48 7.27
N GLN A 47 -3.47 -2.52 6.95
CA GLN A 47 -4.85 -2.49 7.47
C GLN A 47 -5.65 -3.72 7.06
N ARG A 48 -5.57 -4.13 5.79
CA ARG A 48 -6.24 -5.33 5.28
C ARG A 48 -5.71 -6.60 5.95
N LEU A 49 -4.40 -6.70 6.10
CA LEU A 49 -3.76 -7.85 6.73
C LEU A 49 -4.15 -7.94 8.21
N THR A 50 -4.14 -6.82 8.93
CA THR A 50 -4.57 -6.75 10.34
C THR A 50 -6.03 -7.17 10.49
N ALA A 51 -6.91 -6.73 9.59
CA ALA A 51 -8.32 -7.13 9.61
C ALA A 51 -8.51 -8.65 9.38
N GLU A 52 -7.82 -9.23 8.40
CA GLU A 52 -7.90 -10.67 8.13
C GLU A 52 -7.31 -11.51 9.27
N ILE A 53 -6.19 -11.07 9.87
CA ILE A 53 -5.62 -11.73 11.06
C ILE A 53 -6.63 -11.68 12.22
N GLY A 54 -7.27 -10.53 12.45
CA GLY A 54 -8.29 -10.39 13.49
C GLY A 54 -9.48 -11.32 13.27
N LYS A 55 -9.96 -11.41 12.01
CA LYS A 55 -11.04 -12.34 11.63
C LYS A 55 -10.66 -13.80 11.86
N ALA A 56 -9.49 -14.23 11.37
CA ALA A 56 -9.00 -15.59 11.57
C ALA A 56 -8.85 -15.94 13.06
N THR A 57 -8.35 -15.01 13.87
CA THR A 57 -8.23 -15.19 15.32
C THR A 57 -9.59 -15.40 15.99
N ALA A 58 -10.61 -14.63 15.57
CA ALA A 58 -11.97 -14.78 16.09
C ALA A 58 -12.60 -16.13 15.69
N GLU A 59 -12.40 -16.58 14.46
CA GLU A 59 -12.87 -17.88 13.98
C GLU A 59 -12.22 -19.05 14.73
N ILE A 60 -10.91 -18.96 15.01
CA ILE A 60 -10.19 -19.93 15.85
C ILE A 60 -10.77 -19.96 17.26
N ALA A 61 -10.96 -18.79 17.89
CA ALA A 61 -11.52 -18.70 19.24
C ALA A 61 -12.93 -19.31 19.32
N ASN A 62 -13.78 -19.05 18.32
CA ASN A 62 -15.11 -19.64 18.24
C ASN A 62 -15.06 -21.17 18.10
N THR A 63 -14.20 -21.66 17.21
CA THR A 63 -14.02 -23.10 16.99
C THR A 63 -13.54 -23.81 18.25
N ASN A 64 -12.57 -23.23 18.95
CA ASN A 64 -12.07 -23.75 20.22
C ASN A 64 -13.15 -23.77 21.29
N HIS A 65 -13.96 -22.71 21.39
CA HIS A 65 -15.08 -22.67 22.32
C HIS A 65 -16.09 -23.78 22.03
N ARG A 66 -16.47 -23.95 20.77
CA ARG A 66 -17.39 -25.00 20.34
C ARG A 66 -16.84 -26.41 20.63
N LEU A 67 -15.56 -26.65 20.37
CA LEU A 67 -14.90 -27.92 20.70
C LEU A 67 -14.96 -28.20 22.20
N THR A 68 -14.67 -27.19 23.03
CA THR A 68 -14.71 -27.31 24.50
C THR A 68 -16.10 -27.71 24.97
N VAL A 69 -17.15 -27.09 24.41
CA VAL A 69 -18.54 -27.41 24.74
C VAL A 69 -18.91 -28.84 24.32
N GLU A 70 -18.49 -29.31 23.15
CA GLU A 70 -18.81 -30.67 22.69
C GLU A 70 -18.05 -31.75 23.48
N ILE A 71 -16.81 -31.49 23.90
CA ILE A 71 -16.07 -32.39 24.80
C ILE A 71 -16.83 -32.51 26.13
N ALA A 72 -17.25 -31.40 26.73
CA ALA A 72 -17.99 -31.39 27.99
C ALA A 72 -19.36 -32.10 27.92
N LYS A 73 -19.96 -32.22 26.73
CA LYS A 73 -21.21 -32.99 26.52
C LYS A 73 -20.98 -34.49 26.33
N SER A 74 -19.75 -34.88 26.00
CA SER A 74 -19.37 -36.27 25.71
C SER A 74 -18.83 -37.01 26.93
N GLU A 75 -18.61 -36.30 28.04
CA GLU A 75 -18.33 -36.82 29.39
C GLU A 75 -19.63 -37.04 30.17
#